data_AF-A0A9E2AJ63-F1
#
_entry.id   AF-A0A9E2AJ63-F1
#
_cell.length_a   1.000
_cell.length_b   1.000
_cell.length_c   1.000
_cell.angle_alpha   90.00
_cell.angle_beta   90.00
_cell.angle_gamma   90.00
#
_symmetry.space_group_name_H-M   'P 1'
#
loop_
_entity.id
_entity.type
_entity.pdbx_description
1 polymer ?
#
loop_
_entity_poly.entity_id
_entity_poly.type
_entity_poly.pdbx_seq_one_letter_code
_entity_poly.pdbx_strand_id
1 'polypeptide(L)' 'MEVALIFPHQLFEQNPMFRPDIKVYLIEEYLFFKQYRFHKQKLAFHRASMKGYEQYLKDKGYQVTY' A
#
# COMPACT_ATOMS: atom_id res chain seq x y z
N MET A 1 8.44 -2.00 -18.89
CA MET A 1 8.30 -2.69 -17.59
C MET A 1 7.41 -1.80 -16.74
N GLU A 2 6.24 -2.29 -16.33
CA GLU A 2 5.23 -1.51 -15.62
C GLU A 2 5.24 -1.88 -14.14
N VAL A 3 4.91 -0.91 -13.28
CA VAL A 3 4.86 -1.07 -11.83
C VAL A 3 3.56 -0.47 -11.30
N ALA A 4 3.00 -1.08 -10.26
CA ALA A 4 1.86 -0.53 -9.54
C ALA A 4 2.36 0.20 -8.30
N LEU A 5 2.08 1.49 -8.21
CA LEU A 5 2.31 2.28 -6.99
C LEU A 5 1.00 2.35 -6.21
N ILE A 6 1.02 1.93 -4.95
CA ILE A 6 -0.16 1.90 -4.09
C ILE A 6 0.10 2.71 -2.84
N PHE A 7 -0.77 3.69 -2.61
CA PHE A 7 -0.72 4.59 -1.47
C PHE A 7 -1.65 4.12 -0.33
N PRO A 8 -1.52 4.69 0.90
CA PRO A 8 -2.24 4.21 2.08
C PRO A 8 -3.77 4.31 1.99
N HIS A 9 -4.31 5.04 1.01
CA HIS A 9 -5.74 5.24 0.76
C HIS A 9 -6.27 4.40 -0.43
N GLN A 10 -5.42 3.58 -1.05
CA GLN A 10 -5.73 2.79 -2.25
C GLN A 10 -5.75 1.28 -2.00
N LEU A 11 -5.88 0.86 -0.75
CA LEU A 11 -5.81 -0.54 -0.31
C LEU A 11 -7.13 -1.27 -0.62
N PHE A 12 -7.45 -1.43 -1.91
CA PHE A 12 -8.70 -2.04 -2.38
C PHE A 12 -8.51 -3.51 -2.74
N GLU A 13 -9.49 -4.34 -2.40
CA GLU A 13 -9.50 -5.76 -2.77
C GLU A 13 -9.53 -5.95 -4.30
N GLN A 14 -10.38 -5.15 -4.96
CA GLN A 14 -10.48 -5.07 -6.40
C GLN A 14 -9.70 -3.84 -6.88
N ASN A 15 -8.56 -4.08 -7.51
CA ASN A 15 -7.73 -3.02 -8.08
C ASN A 15 -7.46 -3.35 -9.56
N PRO A 16 -7.86 -2.49 -10.52
CA PRO A 16 -7.68 -2.74 -11.95
C PRO A 16 -6.20 -2.79 -12.38
N MET A 17 -5.28 -2.34 -11.53
CA MET A 17 -3.84 -2.39 -11.81
C MET A 17 -3.24 -3.78 -11.62
N PHE A 18 -3.93 -4.67 -10.90
CA PHE A 18 -3.43 -6.02 -10.64
C PHE A 18 -3.61 -6.92 -11.86
N ARG A 19 -2.48 -7.24 -12.47
CA ARG A 19 -2.32 -8.23 -13.53
C ARG A 19 -1.17 -9.17 -13.17
N PRO A 20 -1.10 -10.37 -13.74
CA PRO A 20 0.07 -11.24 -13.57
C PRO A 20 1.37 -10.48 -13.82
N ASP A 21 2.40 -10.80 -13.05
CA ASP A 21 3.78 -10.30 -13.19
C ASP A 21 4.00 -8.78 -12.97
N ILE A 22 3.02 -8.04 -12.43
CA ILE A 22 3.25 -6.66 -12.03
C ILE A 22 3.97 -6.57 -10.69
N LYS A 23 5.03 -5.76 -10.63
CA LYS A 23 5.70 -5.44 -9.37
C LYS A 23 4.93 -4.33 -8.66
N VAL A 24 4.58 -4.57 -7.40
CA VAL A 24 3.82 -3.65 -6.57
C VAL A 24 4.75 -2.94 -5.60
N TYR A 25 4.60 -1.62 -5.48
CA TYR A 25 5.27 -0.79 -4.47
C TYR A 25 4.23 -0.18 -3.55
N LEU A 26 4.29 -0.51 -2.27
CA LEU A 26 3.48 0.13 -1.23
C LEU A 26 4.28 1.31 -0.67
N ILE A 27 3.71 2.51 -0.76
CA ILE A 27 4.43 3.75 -0.44
C ILE A 27 3.75 4.48 0.72
N GLU A 28 4.51 4.77 1.78
CA GLU A 28 4.08 5.68 2.84
C GLU A 28 4.03 7.11 2.28
N GLU A 29 2.83 7.58 1.93
CA GLU A 29 2.61 8.89 1.33
C GLU A 29 3.04 10.05 2.25
N TYR A 30 3.87 10.95 1.73
CA TYR A 30 4.49 12.06 2.46
C TYR A 30 3.45 12.95 3.15
N LEU A 31 2.31 13.18 2.49
CA LEU A 31 1.22 13.99 3.04
C LEU A 31 0.76 13.51 4.42
N PHE A 32 0.62 12.18 4.59
CA PHE A 32 0.17 11.61 5.86
C PHE A 32 1.27 11.63 6.92
N PHE A 33 2.52 11.32 6.57
CA PHE A 33 3.55 11.06 7.58
C PHE A 33 4.47 12.23 7.89
N LYS A 34 4.52 13.26 7.04
CA LYS A 34 5.50 14.36 7.14
C LYS A 34 4.92 15.75 6.93
N GLN A 35 3.99 15.94 6.00
CA GLN A 35 3.45 17.28 5.72
C GLN A 35 2.52 17.79 6.83
N TYR A 36 1.59 16.96 7.28
CA TYR A 36 0.57 17.34 8.26
C TYR A 36 0.71 16.58 9.57
N ARG A 37 0.33 17.25 10.67
CA ARG A 37 0.31 16.67 12.02
C ARG A 37 -0.97 15.86 12.24
N PHE A 38 -1.12 14.75 11.54
CA PHE A 38 -2.26 13.85 11.77
C PHE A 38 -2.20 13.19 13.16
N HIS A 39 -3.37 12.77 13.66
CA HIS A 39 -3.48 12.06 14.92
C HIS A 39 -2.67 10.76 14.90
N LYS A 40 -1.94 10.45 15.98
CA LYS A 40 -1.04 9.29 16.03
C LYS A 40 -1.74 7.97 15.76
N GLN A 41 -2.97 7.80 16.25
CA GLN A 41 -3.76 6.59 16.00
C GLN A 41 -4.10 6.43 14.51
N LYS A 42 -4.34 7.52 13.78
CA LYS A 42 -4.59 7.49 12.33
C LYS A 42 -3.33 7.02 11.57
N LEU A 43 -2.16 7.51 11.97
CA LEU A 43 -0.88 7.08 11.38
C LEU A 43 -0.57 5.61 11.67
N ALA A 44 -0.79 5.18 12.90
CA ALA A 44 -0.65 3.78 13.29
C ALA A 44 -1.61 2.89 12.48
N PHE A 45 -2.87 3.31 12.32
CA PHE A 45 -3.86 2.61 11.51
C PHE A 45 -3.44 2.50 10.04
N HIS A 46 -2.96 3.57 9.40
CA HIS A 46 -2.46 3.50 8.02
C HIS A 46 -1.29 2.52 7.86
N ARG A 47 -0.33 2.48 8.79
CA ARG A 47 0.77 1.51 8.72
C ARG A 47 0.29 0.08 8.91
N ALA A 48 -0.60 -0.14 9.88
CA ALA A 48 -1.16 -1.46 10.13
C ALA A 48 -1.97 -1.96 8.93
N SER A 49 -2.81 -1.11 8.33
CA SER A 49 -3.60 -1.47 7.16
C SER A 49 -2.72 -1.74 5.93
N MET A 50 -1.67 -0.94 5.69
CA MET A 50 -0.75 -1.19 4.59
C MET A 50 0.06 -2.48 4.79
N LYS A 51 0.47 -2.82 6.03
CA LYS A 51 1.12 -4.10 6.33
C LYS A 51 0.18 -5.30 6.17
N GLY A 52 -1.08 -5.16 6.57
CA GLY A 52 -2.11 -6.16 6.28
C GLY A 52 -2.30 -6.36 4.78
N TYR A 53 -2.31 -5.27 4.02
CA TYR A 53 -2.45 -5.32 2.56
C TYR A 53 -1.21 -5.90 1.86
N GLU A 54 0.01 -5.61 2.36
CA GLU A 54 1.24 -6.25 1.90
C GLU A 54 1.15 -7.77 2.00
N GLN A 55 0.71 -8.29 3.15
CA GLN A 55 0.54 -9.73 3.35
C GLN A 55 -0.53 -10.30 2.43
N TYR A 56 -1.69 -9.64 2.34
CA TYR A 56 -2.78 -10.02 1.45
C TYR A 56 -2.33 -10.16 -0.02
N LEU A 57 -1.49 -9.24 -0.51
CA LEU A 57 -0.97 -9.30 -1.87
C LEU A 57 0.07 -10.41 -2.05
N LYS A 58 0.94 -10.64 -1.05
CA LYS A 58 1.89 -11.75 -1.06
C LYS A 58 1.18 -13.10 -1.08
N ASP A 59 0.11 -13.25 -0.30
CA ASP A 59 -0.71 -14.47 -0.26
C ASP A 59 -1.40 -14.75 -1.61
N LYS A 60 -1.66 -13.69 -2.39
CA LYS A 60 -2.16 -13.78 -3.78
C LYS A 60 -1.06 -13.99 -4.83
N GLY A 61 0.20 -14.07 -4.43
CA GLY A 61 1.34 -14.34 -5.32
C GLY A 61 1.96 -13.10 -5.99
N TYR A 62 1.60 -11.88 -5.58
CA TYR A 62 2.20 -10.65 -6.13
C TYR A 62 3.60 -10.39 -5.56
N GLN A 63 4.48 -9.83 -6.38
CA GLN A 63 5.78 -9.32 -5.93
C GLN A 63 5.61 -7.92 -5.34
N VAL A 64 5.66 -7.82 -4.01
CA VAL A 64 5.44 -6.56 -3.28
C VAL A 64 6.72 -6.06 -2.65
N THR A 65 7.02 -4.77 -2.85
CA THR A 65 8.04 -4.01 -2.12
C THR A 65 7.35 -2.98 -1.25
N TYR A 66 7.60 -3.01 0.06
CA TYR A 66 7.08 -2.06 1.05
C TYR A 66 8.22 -1.16 1.55
#